data_AF-A0A9E9CCB2-F1
#
_entry.id   AF-A0A9E9CCB2-F1
#
_cell.length_a   1.000
_cell.length_b   1.000
_cell.length_c   1.000
_cell.angle_alpha   90.00
_cell.angle_beta   90.00
_cell.angle_gamma   90.00
#
_symmetry.space_group_name_H-M   'P 1'
#
loop_
_entity.id
_entity.type
_entity.pdbx_description
1 polymer ?
#
loop_
_entity_poly.entity_id
_entity_poly.type
_entity_poly.pdbx_seq_one_letter_code
_entity_poly.pdbx_strand_id
1 'polypeptide(L)'
;MAGLNAAHRNHYFLQEAERTGIHQPILAALYRVHQQPQLNDGEVGLGIAPANRIALEQVSTFPEQVQFAANTIRSLTDKLVAQGWKGEEFWEPTQGRYSDRFLGVIANGYNPPANDLVAARLEACDRPTLIQAYLDSLVIEQSASSDTEHAPSTVAYLDGALQQFVEHITRHYVGLSYQREALLEALRIWRKLDSRPAIVASLLSSSQSESQSNQSDSREGNGEDRTLDDRLIQAVQPLSSSFAGYPHQREALIRLVQRWRQLPSRRATILSLSTNTAAEVEICAIDSALIAFAQSVSRRYRGQGEQRYALTETYRVWHELESRTLVLKELGIDAQVLTASNPDQAALIDAAAQIDRALLEFIRRTPVEFAATQSQREALIRLVQLWQGLDDRSGAIQELLEQVRRMETAHRTSPDAPFAPQPIALPPRPMTWTPETIQLHAAIVPNGSFTWAEATQGGKHAPPNLATVEAIERMAKAAQHACDRIHRPFQILRWYDASKVSPDVNQRMVGALDRRHELGDAIEFYCDGLTGNQIYYALDPWWPGGLGRYTQYPLLCYLDCRHDRVRWTW
;
A
#
# COMPACT_ATOMS: atom_id res chain seq x y z
N MET A 1 -7.93 -31.04 13.67
CA MET A 1 -7.55 -29.70 13.18
C MET A 1 -7.95 -29.64 11.71
N ALA A 2 -8.56 -28.55 11.24
CA ALA A 2 -8.86 -28.42 9.81
C ALA A 2 -7.53 -28.25 9.06
N GLY A 3 -7.26 -29.11 8.07
CA GLY A 3 -6.05 -29.02 7.25
C GLY A 3 -5.97 -27.70 6.47
N LEU A 4 -4.79 -27.41 5.93
CA LEU A 4 -4.54 -26.25 5.09
C LEU A 4 -5.47 -26.27 3.87
N ASN A 5 -6.03 -25.12 3.52
CA ASN A 5 -6.76 -24.97 2.26
C ASN A 5 -5.77 -24.76 1.09
N ALA A 6 -6.28 -24.81 -0.16
CA ALA A 6 -5.44 -24.65 -1.35
C ALA A 6 -4.69 -23.30 -1.40
N ALA A 7 -5.32 -22.21 -0.93
CA ALA A 7 -4.70 -20.89 -0.92
C ALA A 7 -3.52 -20.81 0.08
N HIS A 8 -3.67 -21.40 1.27
CA HIS A 8 -2.59 -21.47 2.26
C HIS A 8 -1.41 -22.31 1.75
N ARG A 9 -1.66 -23.44 1.09
CA ARG A 9 -0.58 -24.24 0.48
C ARG A 9 0.13 -23.46 -0.61
N ASN A 10 -0.63 -22.78 -1.47
CA ASN A 10 -0.07 -21.94 -2.54
C ASN A 10 0.78 -20.78 -2.01
N HIS A 11 0.40 -20.19 -0.87
CA HIS A 11 1.19 -19.17 -0.20
C HIS A 11 2.59 -19.68 0.17
N TYR A 12 2.70 -20.86 0.78
CA TYR A 12 4.01 -21.47 1.09
C TYR A 12 4.82 -21.77 -0.17
N PHE A 13 4.17 -22.27 -1.24
CA PHE A 13 4.86 -22.52 -2.51
C PHE A 13 5.44 -21.23 -3.10
N LEU A 14 4.66 -20.15 -3.11
CA LEU A 14 5.12 -18.84 -3.60
C LEU A 14 6.27 -18.31 -2.77
N GLN A 15 6.14 -18.30 -1.45
CA GLN A 15 7.16 -17.81 -0.54
C GLN A 15 8.51 -18.52 -0.76
N GLU A 16 8.52 -19.84 -0.84
CA GLU A 16 9.76 -20.61 -0.96
C GLU A 16 10.33 -20.60 -2.38
N ALA A 17 9.47 -20.50 -3.40
CA ALA A 17 9.90 -20.28 -4.78
C ALA A 17 10.60 -18.92 -4.94
N GLU A 18 10.03 -17.87 -4.35
CA GLU A 18 10.61 -16.52 -4.30
C GLU A 18 11.94 -16.49 -3.54
N ARG A 19 12.01 -17.18 -2.40
CA ARG A 19 13.24 -17.27 -1.62
C ARG A 19 14.35 -17.95 -2.42
N THR A 20 14.07 -19.03 -3.11
CA THR A 20 15.12 -19.86 -3.73
C THR A 20 15.39 -19.54 -5.21
N GLY A 21 14.52 -18.79 -5.87
CA GLY A 21 14.63 -18.53 -7.31
C GLY A 21 14.25 -19.73 -8.18
N ILE A 22 13.27 -20.53 -7.74
CA ILE A 22 12.74 -21.64 -8.55
C ILE A 22 11.34 -21.29 -9.06
N HIS A 23 10.90 -22.00 -10.10
CA HIS A 23 9.58 -21.77 -10.69
C HIS A 23 8.51 -22.44 -9.83
N GLN A 24 7.67 -21.65 -9.16
CA GLN A 24 6.69 -22.11 -8.17
C GLN A 24 5.86 -23.35 -8.56
N PRO A 25 5.38 -23.52 -9.81
CA PRO A 25 4.58 -24.69 -10.20
C PRO A 25 5.24 -26.05 -9.91
N ILE A 26 6.57 -26.13 -9.79
CA ILE A 26 7.24 -27.39 -9.43
C ILE A 26 6.91 -27.87 -8.01
N LEU A 27 6.74 -26.96 -7.05
CA LEU A 27 6.43 -27.31 -5.67
C LEU A 27 5.00 -27.84 -5.55
N ALA A 28 4.06 -27.21 -6.28
CA ALA A 28 2.69 -27.69 -6.39
C ALA A 28 2.61 -29.06 -7.08
N ALA A 29 3.44 -29.28 -8.11
CA ALA A 29 3.54 -30.56 -8.79
C ALA A 29 4.06 -31.67 -7.87
N LEU A 30 5.17 -31.43 -7.14
CA LEU A 30 5.72 -32.38 -6.18
C LEU A 30 4.71 -32.75 -5.09
N TYR A 31 4.02 -31.76 -4.53
CA TYR A 31 2.94 -32.02 -3.56
C TYR A 31 1.88 -32.95 -4.13
N ARG A 32 1.41 -32.67 -5.35
CA ARG A 32 0.33 -33.43 -6.00
C ARG A 32 0.73 -34.88 -6.29
N VAL A 33 1.98 -35.11 -6.69
CA VAL A 33 2.46 -36.45 -7.06
C VAL A 33 2.86 -37.29 -5.85
N HIS A 34 3.49 -36.70 -4.83
CA HIS A 34 3.99 -37.48 -3.70
C HIS A 34 2.92 -37.77 -2.65
N GLN A 35 2.23 -36.74 -2.15
CA GLN A 35 1.28 -36.85 -1.03
C GLN A 35 1.82 -37.68 0.17
N GLN A 36 3.13 -37.63 0.39
CA GLN A 36 3.86 -38.35 1.41
C GLN A 36 5.18 -37.60 1.74
N PRO A 37 5.73 -37.75 2.96
CA PRO A 37 5.21 -38.53 4.08
C PRO A 37 3.98 -37.90 4.75
N GLN A 38 3.33 -38.63 5.65
CA GLN A 38 2.33 -38.05 6.56
C GLN A 38 3.06 -37.16 7.57
N LEU A 39 2.55 -35.96 7.82
CA LEU A 39 3.21 -34.91 8.59
C LEU A 39 2.56 -34.73 9.97
N ASN A 40 3.32 -34.13 10.89
CA ASN A 40 2.91 -33.91 12.28
C ASN A 40 1.75 -32.91 12.41
N ASP A 41 1.60 -32.02 11.44
CA ASP A 41 0.51 -31.05 11.34
C ASP A 41 -0.76 -31.64 10.68
N GLY A 42 -0.75 -32.93 10.35
CA GLY A 42 -1.88 -33.63 9.71
C GLY A 42 -1.96 -33.44 8.20
N GLU A 43 -0.97 -32.81 7.59
CA GLU A 43 -0.83 -32.67 6.14
C GLU A 43 -0.02 -33.83 5.53
N VAL A 44 0.12 -33.79 4.21
CA VAL A 44 1.00 -34.69 3.45
C VAL A 44 2.13 -33.92 2.79
N GLY A 45 3.30 -34.56 2.71
CA GLY A 45 4.54 -33.97 2.23
C GLY A 45 4.73 -33.95 0.71
N LEU A 46 5.85 -33.36 0.30
CA LEU A 46 6.28 -33.15 -1.08
C LEU A 46 7.29 -34.23 -1.54
N GLY A 47 7.37 -35.36 -0.83
CA GLY A 47 8.38 -36.40 -1.08
C GLY A 47 9.76 -36.06 -0.54
N ILE A 48 9.84 -35.18 0.48
CA ILE A 48 11.10 -34.82 1.11
C ILE A 48 11.36 -35.71 2.33
N ALA A 49 12.54 -36.32 2.35
CA ALA A 49 13.03 -37.14 3.45
C ALA A 49 14.32 -36.54 4.05
N PRO A 50 14.60 -36.79 5.34
CA PRO A 50 15.85 -36.36 5.98
C PRO A 50 17.08 -36.82 5.21
N ALA A 51 18.07 -35.93 5.08
CA ALA A 51 19.38 -36.24 4.52
C ALA A 51 20.47 -35.48 5.26
N ASN A 52 21.69 -36.02 5.26
CA ASN A 52 22.85 -35.40 5.89
C ASN A 52 22.61 -35.08 7.38
N ARG A 53 22.65 -33.78 7.75
CA ARG A 53 22.43 -33.30 9.13
C ARG A 53 21.01 -32.80 9.40
N ILE A 54 20.10 -32.99 8.46
CA ILE A 54 18.70 -32.58 8.61
C ILE A 54 17.98 -33.67 9.40
N ALA A 55 17.44 -33.32 10.56
CA ALA A 55 16.70 -34.23 11.41
C ALA A 55 15.27 -34.44 10.88
N LEU A 56 14.60 -35.52 11.31
CA LEU A 56 13.23 -35.82 10.88
C LEU A 56 12.26 -34.71 11.25
N GLU A 57 12.46 -34.12 12.43
CA GLU A 57 11.64 -33.04 12.97
C GLU A 57 11.66 -31.80 12.07
N GLN A 58 12.77 -31.56 11.36
CA GLN A 58 12.94 -30.39 10.49
C GLN A 58 12.26 -30.52 9.13
N VAL A 59 11.70 -31.68 8.80
CA VAL A 59 10.92 -31.93 7.57
C VAL A 59 9.55 -32.50 7.90
N SER A 60 9.06 -32.27 9.13
CA SER A 60 7.90 -32.97 9.67
C SER A 60 6.60 -32.16 9.59
N THR A 61 6.66 -30.92 9.11
CA THR A 61 5.50 -30.06 8.85
C THR A 61 5.43 -29.66 7.37
N PHE A 62 4.26 -29.21 6.92
CA PHE A 62 4.06 -28.82 5.53
C PHE A 62 4.96 -27.63 5.11
N PRO A 63 5.08 -26.54 5.89
CA PRO A 63 5.97 -25.44 5.53
C PRO A 63 7.44 -25.88 5.38
N GLU A 64 7.91 -26.76 6.26
CA GLU A 64 9.25 -27.33 6.22
C GLU A 64 9.46 -28.22 4.98
N GLN A 65 8.50 -29.08 4.65
CA GLN A 65 8.53 -29.87 3.41
C GLN A 65 8.68 -28.98 2.18
N VAL A 66 7.95 -27.87 2.12
CA VAL A 66 8.04 -26.91 1.01
C VAL A 66 9.41 -26.21 0.98
N GLN A 67 9.90 -25.73 2.13
CA GLN A 67 11.20 -25.07 2.25
C GLN A 67 12.34 -25.98 1.80
N PHE A 68 12.38 -27.22 2.29
CA PHE A 68 13.41 -28.18 1.94
C PHE A 68 13.25 -28.69 0.51
N ALA A 69 12.05 -28.84 -0.03
CA ALA A 69 11.86 -29.14 -1.45
C ALA A 69 12.48 -28.04 -2.34
N ALA A 70 12.25 -26.78 -2.00
CA ALA A 70 12.80 -25.65 -2.75
C ALA A 70 14.34 -25.62 -2.70
N ASN A 71 14.93 -25.82 -1.51
CA ASN A 71 16.39 -25.94 -1.36
C ASN A 71 16.97 -27.12 -2.15
N THR A 72 16.27 -28.26 -2.14
CA THR A 72 16.69 -29.50 -2.80
C THR A 72 16.69 -29.34 -4.32
N ILE A 73 15.68 -28.67 -4.89
CA ILE A 73 15.66 -28.33 -6.32
C ILE A 73 16.81 -27.38 -6.66
N ARG A 74 17.08 -26.36 -5.83
CA ARG A 74 18.21 -25.44 -6.04
C ARG A 74 19.56 -26.18 -6.02
N SER A 75 19.77 -27.07 -5.05
CA SER A 75 20.97 -27.91 -4.95
C SER A 75 21.12 -28.83 -6.17
N LEU A 76 20.03 -29.44 -6.64
CA LEU A 76 20.04 -30.23 -7.86
C LEU A 76 20.43 -29.39 -9.08
N THR A 77 19.88 -28.18 -9.24
CA THR A 77 20.28 -27.26 -10.31
C THR A 77 21.77 -26.95 -10.24
N ASP A 78 22.32 -26.67 -9.05
CA ASP A 78 23.74 -26.35 -8.86
C ASP A 78 24.65 -27.51 -9.25
N LYS A 79 24.28 -28.73 -8.87
CA LYS A 79 24.98 -29.95 -9.30
C LYS A 79 24.97 -30.10 -10.82
N LEU A 80 23.84 -29.88 -11.47
CA LEU A 80 23.70 -30.02 -12.92
C LEU A 80 24.49 -28.94 -13.67
N VAL A 81 24.50 -27.70 -13.18
CA VAL A 81 25.35 -26.62 -13.72
C VAL A 81 26.82 -26.98 -13.58
N ALA A 82 27.25 -27.52 -12.44
CA ALA A 82 28.63 -28.00 -12.24
C ALA A 82 28.99 -29.17 -13.17
N GLN A 83 28.00 -29.94 -13.64
CA GLN A 83 28.15 -30.97 -14.67
C GLN A 83 28.11 -30.43 -16.10
N GLY A 84 28.03 -29.11 -16.28
CA GLY A 84 28.08 -28.45 -17.58
C GLY A 84 26.71 -28.17 -18.22
N TRP A 85 25.60 -28.40 -17.51
CA TRP A 85 24.27 -28.11 -18.04
C TRP A 85 24.10 -26.62 -18.36
N LYS A 86 23.47 -26.34 -19.50
CA LYS A 86 23.14 -25.00 -19.98
C LYS A 86 21.71 -24.60 -19.62
N GLY A 87 21.41 -23.30 -19.66
CA GLY A 87 20.09 -22.75 -19.31
C GLY A 87 18.93 -23.42 -20.06
N GLU A 88 19.09 -23.67 -21.36
CA GLU A 88 18.09 -24.32 -22.23
C GLU A 88 17.82 -25.80 -21.86
N GLU A 89 18.74 -26.45 -21.16
CA GLU A 89 18.51 -27.81 -20.65
C GLU A 89 17.60 -27.80 -19.42
N PHE A 90 17.53 -26.68 -18.69
CA PHE A 90 16.62 -26.48 -17.56
C PHE A 90 15.26 -25.93 -17.98
N TRP A 91 15.24 -25.04 -18.97
CA TRP A 91 14.10 -24.19 -19.30
C TRP A 91 13.81 -24.18 -20.80
N GLU A 92 12.53 -24.29 -21.18
CA GLU A 92 12.05 -24.14 -22.55
C GLU A 92 11.55 -22.69 -22.76
N PRO A 93 12.32 -21.79 -23.40
CA PRO A 93 12.00 -20.38 -23.46
C PRO A 93 10.69 -20.07 -24.18
N THR A 94 10.38 -20.82 -25.24
CA THR A 94 9.16 -20.64 -26.04
C THR A 94 7.88 -20.98 -25.27
N GLN A 95 7.97 -21.91 -24.32
CA GLN A 95 6.86 -22.39 -23.51
C GLN A 95 6.81 -21.78 -22.11
N GLY A 96 7.89 -21.11 -21.68
CA GLY A 96 7.91 -20.42 -20.39
C GLY A 96 7.90 -21.36 -19.19
N ARG A 97 8.58 -22.50 -19.31
CA ARG A 97 8.50 -23.56 -18.31
C ARG A 97 9.78 -24.39 -18.22
N TYR A 98 9.92 -25.18 -17.17
CA TYR A 98 10.97 -26.20 -17.11
C TYR A 98 10.85 -27.23 -18.24
N SER A 99 12.01 -27.65 -18.75
CA SER A 99 12.11 -28.63 -19.81
C SER A 99 11.67 -30.01 -19.34
N ASP A 100 11.14 -30.82 -20.25
CA ASP A 100 10.77 -32.21 -19.94
C ASP A 100 11.97 -33.05 -19.50
N ARG A 101 13.17 -32.66 -19.94
CA ARG A 101 14.43 -33.29 -19.53
C ARG A 101 14.75 -32.98 -18.07
N PHE A 102 14.66 -31.71 -17.65
CA PHE A 102 14.92 -31.32 -16.27
C PHE A 102 13.86 -31.88 -15.32
N LEU A 103 12.57 -31.83 -15.70
CA LEU A 103 11.49 -32.47 -14.95
C LEU A 103 11.72 -33.99 -14.82
N GLY A 104 12.27 -34.64 -15.85
CA GLY A 104 12.68 -36.03 -15.79
C GLY A 104 13.80 -36.31 -14.77
N VAL A 105 14.76 -35.40 -14.61
CA VAL A 105 15.80 -35.52 -13.58
C VAL A 105 15.20 -35.35 -12.18
N ILE A 106 14.28 -34.41 -11.99
CA ILE A 106 13.56 -34.23 -10.71
C ILE A 106 12.78 -35.50 -10.36
N ALA A 107 12.08 -36.09 -11.32
CA ALA A 107 11.29 -37.32 -11.10
C ALA A 107 12.14 -38.53 -10.67
N ASN A 108 13.42 -38.58 -11.04
CA ASN A 108 14.33 -39.64 -10.60
C ASN A 108 14.73 -39.52 -9.11
N GLY A 109 14.29 -38.47 -8.43
CA GLY A 109 14.70 -38.14 -7.07
C GLY A 109 16.10 -37.54 -7.03
N TYR A 110 16.50 -37.09 -5.84
CA TYR A 110 17.82 -36.49 -5.64
C TYR A 110 18.32 -36.74 -4.22
N ASN A 111 19.56 -37.22 -4.12
CA ASN A 111 20.28 -37.31 -2.86
C ASN A 111 21.39 -36.25 -2.86
N PRO A 112 21.29 -35.19 -2.03
CA PRO A 112 22.27 -34.12 -2.00
C PRO A 112 23.63 -34.61 -1.47
N PRO A 113 24.75 -33.97 -1.87
CA PRO A 113 26.07 -34.35 -1.37
C PRO A 113 26.18 -34.07 0.13
N ALA A 114 27.05 -34.80 0.84
CA ALA A 114 27.14 -34.76 2.31
C ALA A 114 27.49 -33.38 2.90
N ASN A 115 28.07 -32.49 2.10
CA ASN A 115 28.41 -31.12 2.48
C ASN A 115 27.25 -30.13 2.30
N ASP A 116 26.16 -30.52 1.65
CA ASP A 116 24.96 -29.70 1.54
C ASP A 116 24.06 -29.92 2.75
N LEU A 117 24.07 -28.94 3.66
CA LEU A 117 23.37 -29.00 4.94
C LEU A 117 21.96 -28.43 4.88
N VAL A 118 21.54 -27.88 3.74
CA VAL A 118 20.25 -27.19 3.58
C VAL A 118 19.33 -27.87 2.56
N ALA A 119 19.85 -28.80 1.74
CA ALA A 119 19.07 -29.67 0.89
C ALA A 119 18.78 -31.03 1.56
N ALA A 120 17.54 -31.48 1.46
CA ALA A 120 17.09 -32.77 1.93
C ALA A 120 17.05 -33.78 0.78
N ARG A 121 16.70 -35.03 1.05
CA ARG A 121 16.52 -36.03 0.00
C ARG A 121 15.15 -35.83 -0.66
N LEU A 122 15.13 -35.81 -1.98
CA LEU A 122 13.91 -35.90 -2.78
C LEU A 122 13.70 -37.36 -3.21
N GLU A 123 12.56 -37.94 -2.85
CA GLU A 123 12.19 -39.28 -3.32
C GLU A 123 11.85 -39.30 -4.81
N ALA A 124 12.06 -40.45 -5.45
CA ALA A 124 11.67 -40.62 -6.86
C ALA A 124 10.15 -40.68 -7.00
N CYS A 125 9.64 -40.25 -8.15
CA CYS A 125 8.22 -40.29 -8.49
C CYS A 125 7.98 -40.68 -9.96
N ASP A 126 6.72 -40.90 -10.31
CA ASP A 126 6.36 -41.18 -11.71
C ASP A 126 6.55 -39.93 -12.58
N ARG A 127 7.41 -40.03 -13.60
CA ARG A 127 7.79 -38.91 -14.46
C ARG A 127 6.61 -38.34 -15.26
N PRO A 128 5.80 -39.14 -15.99
CA PRO A 128 4.62 -38.62 -16.69
C PRO A 128 3.66 -37.87 -15.76
N THR A 129 3.42 -38.41 -14.56
CA THR A 129 2.54 -37.78 -13.57
C THR A 129 3.10 -36.44 -13.08
N LEU A 130 4.42 -36.34 -12.83
CA LEU A 130 5.05 -35.07 -12.43
C LEU A 130 4.92 -34.01 -13.52
N ILE A 131 5.20 -34.38 -14.78
CA ILE A 131 5.10 -33.45 -15.91
C ILE A 131 3.66 -32.94 -16.04
N GLN A 132 2.66 -33.84 -15.98
CA GLN A 132 1.26 -33.43 -16.06
C GLN A 132 0.85 -32.54 -14.89
N ALA A 133 1.24 -32.89 -13.65
CA ALA A 133 0.93 -32.09 -12.46
C ALA A 133 1.57 -30.69 -12.53
N TYR A 134 2.76 -30.58 -13.10
CA TYR A 134 3.45 -29.32 -13.34
C TYR A 134 2.74 -28.46 -14.41
N LEU A 135 2.33 -29.06 -15.54
CA LEU A 135 1.58 -28.36 -16.57
C LEU A 135 0.22 -27.87 -16.08
N ASP A 136 -0.51 -28.70 -15.34
CA ASP A 136 -1.79 -28.32 -14.72
C ASP A 136 -1.61 -27.11 -13.77
N SER A 137 -0.54 -27.12 -12.98
CA SER A 137 -0.22 -26.01 -12.06
C SER A 137 0.11 -24.73 -12.82
N LEU A 138 0.76 -24.84 -13.97
CA LEU A 138 1.07 -23.73 -14.87
C LEU A 138 -0.20 -23.09 -15.46
N VAL A 139 -1.18 -23.91 -15.84
CA VAL A 139 -2.48 -23.43 -16.31
C VAL A 139 -3.20 -22.65 -15.20
N ILE A 140 -3.13 -23.12 -13.95
CA ILE A 140 -3.74 -22.41 -12.81
C ILE A 140 -3.06 -21.05 -12.60
N GLU A 141 -1.73 -20.97 -12.61
CA GLU A 141 -0.98 -19.71 -12.51
C GLU A 141 -1.35 -18.74 -13.65
N GLN A 142 -1.49 -19.26 -14.86
CA GLN A 142 -1.88 -18.47 -16.03
C GLN A 142 -3.33 -17.98 -15.97
N SER A 143 -4.23 -18.72 -15.33
CA SER A 143 -5.67 -18.43 -15.28
C SER A 143 -6.07 -17.54 -14.09
N ALA A 144 -5.19 -17.36 -13.11
CA ALA A 144 -5.49 -16.67 -11.85
C ALA A 144 -5.54 -15.12 -11.95
N SER A 145 -5.34 -14.52 -13.13
CA SER A 145 -5.41 -13.07 -13.33
C SER A 145 -6.63 -12.68 -14.17
N SER A 146 -7.34 -11.62 -13.78
CA SER A 146 -8.46 -11.03 -14.54
C SER A 146 -8.08 -10.49 -15.92
N ASP A 147 -6.79 -10.31 -16.21
CA ASP A 147 -6.30 -9.70 -17.46
C ASP A 147 -6.01 -10.75 -18.54
N THR A 148 -7.01 -11.56 -18.88
CA THR A 148 -6.88 -12.63 -19.89
C THR A 148 -6.93 -12.14 -21.34
N GLU A 149 -7.44 -10.93 -21.60
CA GLU A 149 -7.70 -10.46 -22.97
C GLU A 149 -6.45 -10.04 -23.77
N HIS A 150 -5.32 -9.78 -23.11
CA HIS A 150 -4.11 -9.24 -23.76
C HIS A 150 -2.85 -10.08 -23.54
N ALA A 151 -3.00 -11.34 -23.13
CA ALA A 151 -1.85 -12.20 -22.88
C ALA A 151 -1.18 -12.64 -24.20
N PRO A 152 0.14 -12.41 -24.39
CA PRO A 152 0.84 -12.92 -25.55
C PRO A 152 0.80 -14.45 -25.56
N SER A 153 0.62 -15.03 -26.75
CA SER A 153 0.51 -16.48 -26.96
C SER A 153 1.80 -17.27 -26.66
N THR A 154 2.92 -16.58 -26.47
CA THR A 154 4.22 -17.14 -26.13
C THR A 154 5.01 -16.19 -25.25
N VAL A 155 5.94 -16.73 -24.46
CA VAL A 155 6.90 -15.95 -23.66
C VAL A 155 8.33 -16.03 -24.19
N ALA A 156 8.50 -16.40 -25.47
CA ALA A 156 9.81 -16.45 -26.13
C ALA A 156 10.59 -15.12 -26.06
N TYR A 157 9.90 -13.99 -25.93
CA TYR A 157 10.50 -12.65 -25.81
C TYR A 157 11.11 -12.37 -24.42
N LEU A 158 10.76 -13.16 -23.40
CA LEU A 158 10.97 -12.80 -21.99
C LEU A 158 12.44 -12.59 -21.65
N ASP A 159 13.32 -13.50 -22.06
CA ASP A 159 14.76 -13.38 -21.73
C ASP A 159 15.40 -12.13 -22.33
N GLY A 160 15.06 -11.82 -23.59
CA GLY A 160 15.53 -10.59 -24.24
C GLY A 160 14.98 -9.34 -23.56
N ALA A 161 13.70 -9.35 -23.17
CA ALA A 161 13.09 -8.25 -22.44
C ALA A 161 13.71 -8.04 -21.05
N LEU A 162 14.03 -9.11 -20.32
CA LEU A 162 14.70 -9.04 -19.02
C LEU A 162 16.12 -8.46 -19.14
N GLN A 163 16.88 -8.88 -20.15
CA GLN A 163 18.23 -8.35 -20.40
C GLN A 163 18.18 -6.85 -20.75
N GLN A 164 17.30 -6.45 -21.67
CA GLN A 164 17.10 -5.04 -22.02
C GLN A 164 16.69 -4.20 -20.81
N PHE A 165 15.83 -4.73 -19.94
CA PHE A 165 15.46 -4.04 -18.71
C PHE A 165 16.67 -3.77 -17.82
N VAL A 166 17.48 -4.80 -17.55
CA VAL A 166 18.68 -4.71 -16.71
C VAL A 166 19.71 -3.73 -17.26
N GLU A 167 19.89 -3.68 -18.58
CA GLU A 167 20.82 -2.74 -19.25
C GLU A 167 20.47 -1.27 -19.01
N HIS A 168 19.21 -0.96 -18.75
CA HIS A 168 18.75 0.40 -18.51
C HIS A 168 18.69 0.78 -17.03
N ILE A 169 18.73 -0.18 -16.10
CA ILE A 169 18.56 0.06 -14.66
C ILE A 169 19.51 1.13 -14.15
N THR A 170 20.80 1.07 -14.50
CA THR A 170 21.80 2.00 -13.95
C THR A 170 21.55 3.45 -14.36
N ARG A 171 20.85 3.69 -15.47
CA ARG A 171 20.48 5.04 -15.93
C ARG A 171 19.24 5.59 -15.22
N HIS A 172 18.39 4.72 -14.69
CA HIS A 172 17.10 5.10 -14.08
C HIS A 172 17.05 4.86 -12.56
N TYR A 173 18.13 4.34 -11.98
CA TYR A 173 18.24 4.23 -10.54
C TYR A 173 18.49 5.60 -9.92
N VAL A 174 17.59 6.02 -9.04
CA VAL A 174 17.70 7.28 -8.30
C VAL A 174 17.77 7.07 -6.78
N GLY A 175 17.70 5.80 -6.33
CA GLY A 175 17.84 5.42 -4.92
C GLY A 175 16.53 5.44 -4.14
N LEU A 176 15.38 5.29 -4.81
CA LEU A 176 14.08 5.14 -4.13
C LEU A 176 14.03 3.80 -3.40
N SER A 177 13.30 3.74 -2.29
CA SER A 177 13.24 2.55 -1.43
C SER A 177 12.82 1.30 -2.19
N TYR A 178 11.80 1.37 -3.05
CA TYR A 178 11.36 0.22 -3.83
C TYR A 178 12.40 -0.22 -4.89
N GLN A 179 13.17 0.70 -5.47
CA GLN A 179 14.25 0.36 -6.41
C GLN A 179 15.37 -0.38 -5.67
N ARG A 180 15.75 0.11 -4.49
CA ARG A 180 16.77 -0.51 -3.63
C ARG A 180 16.36 -1.93 -3.24
N GLU A 181 15.13 -2.11 -2.77
CA GLU A 181 14.60 -3.43 -2.43
C GLU A 181 14.54 -4.36 -3.66
N ALA A 182 14.20 -3.84 -4.84
CA ALA A 182 14.17 -4.62 -6.07
C ALA A 182 15.57 -5.15 -6.42
N LEU A 183 16.61 -4.31 -6.36
CA LEU A 183 18.00 -4.74 -6.62
C LEU A 183 18.52 -5.69 -5.55
N LEU A 184 18.26 -5.41 -4.27
CA LEU A 184 18.65 -6.29 -3.16
C LEU A 184 18.05 -7.69 -3.33
N GLU A 185 16.76 -7.77 -3.64
CA GLU A 185 16.07 -9.05 -3.83
C GLU A 185 16.59 -9.81 -5.06
N ALA A 186 16.76 -9.11 -6.18
CA ALA A 186 17.30 -9.71 -7.40
C ALA A 186 18.71 -10.27 -7.15
N LEU A 187 19.60 -9.50 -6.53
CA LEU A 187 20.96 -9.93 -6.22
C LEU A 187 20.99 -11.05 -5.18
N ARG A 188 20.08 -11.04 -4.19
CA ARG A 188 19.93 -12.12 -3.22
C ARG A 188 19.63 -13.44 -3.92
N ILE A 189 18.64 -13.47 -4.81
CA ILE A 189 18.27 -14.66 -5.59
C ILE A 189 19.40 -15.04 -6.55
N TRP A 190 19.99 -14.07 -7.24
CA TRP A 190 21.08 -14.27 -8.20
C TRP A 190 22.31 -14.92 -7.55
N ARG A 191 22.66 -14.48 -6.33
CA ARG A 191 23.75 -15.03 -5.52
C ARG A 191 23.34 -16.22 -4.65
N LYS A 192 22.08 -16.67 -4.76
CA LYS A 192 21.52 -17.83 -4.03
C LYS A 192 21.63 -17.68 -2.51
N LEU A 193 21.42 -16.47 -2.01
CA LEU A 193 21.41 -16.14 -0.59
C LEU A 193 19.99 -16.28 -0.03
N ASP A 194 19.84 -16.69 1.23
CA ASP A 194 18.52 -17.01 1.79
C ASP A 194 17.85 -15.83 2.50
N SER A 195 18.55 -14.70 2.71
CA SER A 195 18.02 -13.58 3.46
C SER A 195 18.54 -12.21 3.00
N ARG A 196 17.78 -11.17 3.31
CA ARG A 196 18.18 -9.77 3.07
C ARG A 196 19.47 -9.39 3.85
N PRO A 197 19.62 -9.70 5.15
CA PRO A 197 20.86 -9.42 5.86
C PRO A 197 22.09 -10.07 5.19
N ALA A 198 21.95 -11.27 4.62
CA ALA A 198 23.03 -11.95 3.94
C ALA A 198 23.49 -11.21 2.67
N ILE A 199 22.58 -10.67 1.85
CA ILE A 199 22.97 -9.89 0.66
C ILE A 199 23.61 -8.56 1.04
N VAL A 200 23.08 -7.86 2.06
CA VAL A 200 23.68 -6.61 2.55
C VAL A 200 25.10 -6.87 3.07
N ALA A 201 25.28 -7.90 3.91
CA ALA A 201 26.60 -8.31 4.38
C ALA A 201 27.54 -8.68 3.23
N SER A 202 27.06 -9.40 2.21
CA SER A 202 27.84 -9.78 1.02
C SER A 202 28.27 -8.57 0.18
N LEU A 203 27.47 -7.51 0.11
CA LEU A 203 27.81 -6.28 -0.63
C LEU A 203 28.81 -5.42 0.14
N LEU A 204 28.67 -5.33 1.46
CA LEU A 204 29.54 -4.51 2.31
C LEU A 204 30.88 -5.17 2.65
N SER A 205 30.94 -6.51 2.76
CA SER A 205 32.17 -7.24 3.11
C SER A 205 33.28 -7.10 2.04
N SER A 206 32.92 -6.85 0.78
CA SER A 206 33.88 -6.62 -0.31
C SER A 206 34.73 -5.34 -0.14
N SER A 207 34.43 -4.51 0.86
CA SER A 207 35.09 -3.21 1.09
C SER A 207 36.16 -3.21 2.20
N GLN A 208 36.21 -4.23 3.06
CA GLN A 208 37.16 -4.25 4.17
C GLN A 208 38.63 -4.42 3.75
N SER A 209 38.90 -4.72 2.48
CA SER A 209 40.27 -4.79 1.95
C SER A 209 40.83 -3.46 1.44
N GLU A 210 40.04 -2.39 1.31
CA GLU A 210 40.47 -1.14 0.65
C GLU A 210 40.27 0.16 1.45
N SER A 211 39.76 0.13 2.68
CA SER A 211 39.47 1.36 3.43
C SER A 211 39.79 1.26 4.92
N GLN A 212 41.07 1.07 5.24
CA GLN A 212 41.67 1.47 6.52
C GLN A 212 42.41 2.81 6.38
N SER A 213 41.72 3.85 5.92
CA SER A 213 42.15 5.24 6.15
C SER A 213 40.96 6.17 5.96
N ASN A 214 40.75 7.04 6.96
CA ASN A 214 39.74 8.11 7.01
C ASN A 214 38.36 7.68 7.55
N GLN A 215 38.32 7.46 8.86
CA GLN A 215 37.11 7.39 9.64
C GLN A 215 37.04 8.63 10.55
N SER A 216 36.32 9.66 10.09
CA SER A 216 35.79 10.74 10.94
C SER A 216 34.82 11.60 10.12
N ASP A 217 33.55 11.23 10.12
CA ASP A 217 32.43 12.18 10.26
C ASP A 217 31.10 11.42 10.23
N SER A 218 30.65 11.06 11.42
CA SER A 218 29.30 10.61 11.70
C SER A 218 28.31 11.76 11.51
N ARG A 219 27.69 11.81 10.32
CA ARG A 219 26.31 12.29 10.16
C ARG A 219 25.43 11.10 9.85
N GLU A 220 24.72 10.68 10.89
CA GLU A 220 23.87 9.50 10.99
C GLU A 220 22.83 9.42 9.84
N GLY A 221 22.69 8.23 9.24
CA GLY A 221 21.66 7.88 8.25
C GLY A 221 22.14 7.87 6.80
N ASN A 222 22.56 9.01 6.26
CA ASN A 222 22.70 9.17 4.80
C ASN A 222 23.97 8.54 4.17
N GLY A 223 25.01 8.28 4.99
CA GLY A 223 26.29 7.75 4.48
C GLY A 223 26.26 6.26 4.13
N GLU A 224 25.54 5.46 4.93
CA GLU A 224 25.43 4.01 4.74
C GLU A 224 24.57 3.67 3.53
N ASP A 225 23.43 4.37 3.36
CA ASP A 225 22.53 4.18 2.23
C ASP A 225 23.19 4.53 0.90
N ARG A 226 23.97 5.62 0.85
CA ARG A 226 24.72 5.99 -0.35
C ARG A 226 25.79 4.95 -0.69
N THR A 227 26.50 4.45 0.32
CA THR A 227 27.49 3.38 0.14
C THR A 227 26.84 2.11 -0.39
N LEU A 228 25.67 1.74 0.14
CA LEU A 228 24.92 0.58 -0.33
C LEU A 228 24.44 0.76 -1.78
N ASP A 229 23.92 1.94 -2.12
CA ASP A 229 23.44 2.29 -3.46
C ASP A 229 24.56 2.16 -4.51
N ASP A 230 25.75 2.68 -4.23
CA ASP A 230 26.91 2.56 -5.12
C ASP A 230 27.30 1.08 -5.32
N ARG A 231 27.24 0.26 -4.26
CA ARG A 231 27.53 -1.18 -4.33
C ARG A 231 26.47 -1.96 -5.10
N LEU A 232 25.20 -1.57 -5.00
CA LEU A 232 24.12 -2.17 -5.77
C LEU A 232 24.31 -1.91 -7.26
N ILE A 233 24.61 -0.68 -7.65
CA ILE A 233 24.87 -0.33 -9.05
C ILE A 233 26.06 -1.11 -9.61
N GLN A 234 27.18 -1.17 -8.88
CA GLN A 234 28.35 -1.98 -9.28
C GLN A 234 28.00 -3.46 -9.45
N ALA A 235 27.20 -4.02 -8.54
CA ALA A 235 26.80 -5.43 -8.59
C ALA A 235 25.84 -5.76 -9.73
N VAL A 236 25.05 -4.78 -10.20
CA VAL A 236 24.02 -4.97 -11.25
C VAL A 236 24.60 -4.85 -12.66
N GLN A 237 25.64 -4.04 -12.86
CA GLN A 237 26.29 -3.84 -14.16
C GLN A 237 26.63 -5.15 -14.92
N PRO A 238 27.21 -6.20 -14.30
CA PRO A 238 27.56 -7.42 -15.02
C PRO A 238 26.38 -8.39 -15.21
N LEU A 239 25.17 -8.10 -14.71
CA LEU A 239 24.07 -9.07 -14.72
C LEU A 239 23.60 -9.41 -16.14
N SER A 240 23.48 -8.43 -17.04
CA SER A 240 23.07 -8.70 -18.44
C SER A 240 24.08 -9.63 -19.14
N SER A 241 25.37 -9.33 -19.06
CA SER A 241 26.42 -10.13 -19.71
C SER A 241 26.65 -11.49 -19.04
N SER A 242 26.28 -11.65 -17.77
CA SER A 242 26.41 -12.90 -17.02
C SER A 242 25.13 -13.76 -17.05
N PHE A 243 24.08 -13.30 -17.75
CA PHE A 243 22.83 -14.04 -17.85
C PHE A 243 23.01 -15.25 -18.78
N ALA A 244 22.86 -16.44 -18.21
CA ALA A 244 22.98 -17.72 -18.91
C ALA A 244 21.63 -18.47 -18.99
N GLY A 245 20.53 -17.82 -18.59
CA GLY A 245 19.19 -18.40 -18.64
C GLY A 245 18.90 -19.46 -17.58
N TYR A 246 19.72 -19.55 -16.51
CA TYR A 246 19.44 -20.47 -15.41
C TYR A 246 18.17 -20.07 -14.64
N PRO A 247 17.44 -21.02 -14.03
CA PRO A 247 16.17 -20.74 -13.34
C PRO A 247 16.24 -19.58 -12.32
N HIS A 248 17.22 -19.62 -11.42
CA HIS A 248 17.42 -18.57 -10.41
C HIS A 248 17.75 -17.21 -11.00
N GLN A 249 18.49 -17.14 -12.13
CA GLN A 249 18.77 -15.88 -12.80
C GLN A 249 17.49 -15.29 -13.40
N ARG A 250 16.68 -16.12 -14.05
CA ARG A 250 15.41 -15.68 -14.64
C ARG A 250 14.43 -15.20 -13.56
N GLU A 251 14.25 -15.98 -12.50
CA GLU A 251 13.36 -15.58 -11.40
C GLU A 251 13.90 -14.36 -10.64
N ALA A 252 15.22 -14.20 -10.50
CA ALA A 252 15.81 -12.98 -9.97
C ALA A 252 15.44 -11.74 -10.79
N LEU A 253 15.58 -11.80 -12.12
CA LEU A 253 15.25 -10.66 -13.00
C LEU A 253 13.73 -10.42 -13.10
N ILE A 254 12.91 -11.48 -13.08
CA ILE A 254 11.46 -11.31 -12.96
C ILE A 254 11.13 -10.58 -11.67
N ARG A 255 11.71 -10.98 -10.53
CA ARG A 255 11.48 -10.31 -9.24
C ARG A 255 11.99 -8.88 -9.20
N LEU A 256 13.09 -8.62 -9.89
CA LEU A 256 13.61 -7.27 -10.10
C LEU A 256 12.55 -6.39 -10.76
N VAL A 257 12.04 -6.79 -11.92
CA VAL A 257 11.02 -6.01 -12.66
C VAL A 257 9.74 -5.89 -11.85
N GLN A 258 9.31 -6.97 -11.21
CA GLN A 258 8.10 -6.98 -10.39
C GLN A 258 8.16 -5.94 -9.29
N ARG A 259 9.25 -5.90 -8.52
CA ARG A 259 9.41 -4.94 -7.42
C ARG A 259 9.67 -3.53 -7.94
N TRP A 260 10.47 -3.39 -9.00
CA TRP A 260 10.78 -2.10 -9.61
C TRP A 260 9.54 -1.39 -10.14
N ARG A 261 8.62 -2.14 -10.75
CA ARG A 261 7.34 -1.64 -11.26
C ARG A 261 6.18 -1.80 -10.28
N GLN A 262 6.46 -2.28 -9.06
CA GLN A 262 5.46 -2.51 -8.00
C GLN A 262 4.25 -3.36 -8.47
N LEU A 263 4.51 -4.38 -9.29
CA LEU A 263 3.48 -5.20 -9.89
C LEU A 263 2.97 -6.28 -8.93
N PRO A 264 1.67 -6.60 -8.96
CA PRO A 264 1.05 -7.49 -7.97
C PRO A 264 1.45 -8.95 -8.12
N SER A 265 1.97 -9.37 -9.29
CA SER A 265 2.30 -10.77 -9.55
C SER A 265 3.41 -10.96 -10.58
N ARG A 266 3.98 -12.17 -10.57
CA ARG A 266 4.89 -12.66 -11.62
C ARG A 266 4.28 -12.59 -13.01
N ARG A 267 3.00 -12.94 -13.16
CA ARG A 267 2.29 -12.87 -14.44
C ARG A 267 2.13 -11.43 -14.93
N ALA A 268 1.69 -10.52 -14.07
CA ALA A 268 1.60 -9.09 -14.40
C ALA A 268 2.97 -8.54 -14.83
N THR A 269 4.04 -9.03 -14.22
CA THR A 269 5.42 -8.69 -14.58
C THR A 269 5.78 -9.12 -15.99
N ILE A 270 5.56 -10.40 -16.32
CA ILE A 270 5.81 -10.92 -17.67
C ILE A 270 4.99 -10.14 -18.71
N LEU A 271 3.71 -9.91 -18.45
CA LEU A 271 2.85 -9.12 -19.34
C LEU A 271 3.38 -7.69 -19.53
N SER A 272 3.81 -7.02 -18.46
CA SER A 272 4.35 -5.65 -18.55
C SER A 272 5.62 -5.58 -19.42
N LEU A 273 6.40 -6.66 -19.49
CA LEU A 273 7.61 -6.73 -20.31
C LEU A 273 7.30 -6.92 -21.80
N SER A 274 6.11 -7.38 -22.15
CA SER A 274 5.69 -7.46 -23.56
C SER A 274 5.39 -6.11 -24.17
N THR A 275 5.02 -5.12 -23.35
CA THR A 275 4.63 -3.77 -23.79
C THR A 275 5.73 -2.75 -23.59
N ASN A 276 6.52 -2.88 -22.51
CA ASN A 276 7.57 -1.94 -22.16
C ASN A 276 8.76 -2.68 -21.53
N THR A 277 9.98 -2.49 -22.06
CA THR A 277 11.22 -3.04 -21.50
C THR A 277 12.09 -2.00 -20.79
N ALA A 278 11.67 -0.72 -20.75
CA ALA A 278 12.40 0.34 -20.08
C ALA A 278 12.33 0.22 -18.55
N ALA A 279 13.40 0.64 -17.89
CA ALA A 279 13.50 0.74 -16.43
C ALA A 279 13.12 2.13 -15.90
N GLU A 280 12.49 2.97 -16.73
CA GLU A 280 12.03 4.31 -16.36
C GLU A 280 11.11 4.28 -15.14
N VAL A 281 11.28 5.27 -14.27
CA VAL A 281 10.39 5.48 -13.13
C VAL A 281 9.06 6.02 -13.66
N GLU A 282 7.96 5.40 -13.24
CA GLU A 282 6.63 5.87 -13.61
C GLU A 282 6.41 7.29 -13.07
N ILE A 283 5.79 8.15 -13.90
CA ILE A 283 5.58 9.56 -13.56
C ILE A 283 4.66 9.75 -12.35
N CYS A 284 3.86 8.75 -11.97
CA CYS A 284 3.05 8.80 -10.76
C CYS A 284 3.90 8.74 -9.48
N ALA A 285 5.15 8.26 -9.55
CA ALA A 285 6.04 8.17 -8.39
C ALA A 285 6.39 9.55 -7.81
N ILE A 286 6.29 10.62 -8.60
CA ILE A 286 6.55 12.00 -8.15
C ILE A 286 5.31 12.73 -7.61
N ASP A 287 4.13 12.11 -7.60
CA ASP A 287 2.87 12.76 -7.19
C ASP A 287 2.95 13.32 -5.76
N SER A 288 3.61 12.61 -4.83
CA SER A 288 3.81 13.09 -3.47
C SER A 288 4.68 14.35 -3.40
N ALA A 289 5.75 14.41 -4.19
CA ALA A 289 6.63 15.57 -4.28
C ALA A 289 5.95 16.76 -4.98
N LEU A 290 5.13 16.51 -6.01
CA LEU A 290 4.34 17.56 -6.68
C LEU A 290 3.40 18.26 -5.68
N ILE A 291 2.69 17.49 -4.85
CA ILE A 291 1.76 18.04 -3.84
C ILE A 291 2.50 18.76 -2.72
N ALA A 292 3.60 18.17 -2.22
CA ALA A 292 4.44 18.84 -1.23
C ALA A 292 5.01 20.17 -1.77
N PHE A 293 5.40 20.19 -3.05
CA PHE A 293 5.87 21.40 -3.71
C PHE A 293 4.76 22.45 -3.81
N ALA A 294 3.57 22.10 -4.29
CA ALA A 294 2.42 23.01 -4.37
C ALA A 294 2.07 23.63 -3.01
N GLN A 295 2.04 22.83 -1.94
CA GLN A 295 1.81 23.32 -0.58
C GLN A 295 2.88 24.34 -0.13
N SER A 296 4.14 24.06 -0.44
CA SER A 296 5.25 24.96 -0.10
C SER A 296 5.24 26.28 -0.88
N VAL A 297 4.72 26.29 -2.12
CA VAL A 297 4.64 27.49 -2.97
C VAL A 297 3.79 28.55 -2.30
N SER A 298 2.63 28.18 -1.75
CA SER A 298 1.72 29.10 -1.06
C SER A 298 2.36 29.86 0.11
N ARG A 299 3.40 29.29 0.74
CA ARG A 299 4.14 29.89 1.87
C ARG A 299 5.34 30.73 1.43
N ARG A 300 5.91 30.41 0.25
CA ARG A 300 7.12 31.02 -0.29
C ARG A 300 6.84 32.13 -1.32
N TYR A 301 5.58 32.30 -1.70
CA TYR A 301 5.13 33.34 -2.61
C TYR A 301 5.39 34.74 -2.05
N ARG A 302 6.00 35.61 -2.87
CA ARG A 302 6.37 37.00 -2.55
C ARG A 302 5.81 38.01 -3.57
N GLY A 303 4.94 37.56 -4.48
CA GLY A 303 4.39 38.43 -5.54
C GLY A 303 5.41 38.83 -6.61
N GLN A 304 6.51 38.10 -6.77
CA GLN A 304 7.52 38.40 -7.79
C GLN A 304 7.01 38.03 -9.20
N GLY A 305 7.51 38.73 -10.24
CA GLY A 305 7.06 38.53 -11.62
C GLY A 305 7.25 37.10 -12.13
N GLU A 306 8.38 36.48 -11.81
CA GLU A 306 8.66 35.07 -12.16
C GLU A 306 7.73 34.09 -11.44
N GLN A 307 7.39 34.35 -10.18
CA GLN A 307 6.45 33.54 -9.41
C GLN A 307 5.03 33.64 -9.96
N ARG A 308 4.59 34.86 -10.31
CA ARG A 308 3.32 35.11 -11.01
C ARG A 308 3.30 34.36 -12.34
N TYR A 309 4.38 34.45 -13.10
CA TYR A 309 4.52 33.77 -14.39
C TYR A 309 4.39 32.25 -14.24
N ALA A 310 5.12 31.65 -13.31
CA ALA A 310 5.09 30.21 -13.05
C ALA A 310 3.68 29.74 -12.67
N LEU A 311 3.01 30.42 -11.72
CA LEU A 311 1.65 30.09 -11.32
C LEU A 311 0.61 30.32 -12.42
N THR A 312 0.77 31.36 -13.23
CA THR A 312 -0.12 31.63 -14.39
C THR A 312 0.00 30.51 -15.43
N GLU A 313 1.22 30.07 -15.76
CA GLU A 313 1.42 28.91 -16.65
C GLU A 313 0.88 27.62 -16.04
N THR A 314 1.03 27.44 -14.74
CA THR A 314 0.48 26.28 -14.02
C THR A 314 -1.04 26.25 -14.14
N TYR A 315 -1.72 27.36 -13.83
CA TYR A 315 -3.17 27.49 -13.98
C TYR A 315 -3.59 27.21 -15.44
N ARG A 316 -2.85 27.78 -16.39
CA ARG A 316 -3.11 27.59 -17.83
C ARG A 316 -3.09 26.11 -18.22
N VAL A 317 -2.04 25.37 -17.86
CA VAL A 317 -1.91 23.95 -18.22
C VAL A 317 -2.91 23.10 -17.43
N TRP A 318 -3.16 23.43 -16.17
CA TRP A 318 -4.10 22.72 -15.30
C TRP A 318 -5.54 22.76 -15.85
N HIS A 319 -5.96 23.92 -16.36
CA HIS A 319 -7.29 24.13 -16.96
C HIS A 319 -7.29 23.98 -18.49
N GLU A 320 -6.20 23.50 -19.09
CA GLU A 320 -6.06 23.26 -20.53
C GLU A 320 -6.37 24.51 -21.40
N LEU A 321 -6.02 25.69 -20.89
CA LEU A 321 -6.24 26.96 -21.58
C LEU A 321 -5.17 27.22 -22.65
N GLU A 322 -5.59 27.75 -23.79
CA GLU A 322 -4.70 27.96 -24.94
C GLU A 322 -3.73 29.14 -24.77
N SER A 323 -4.06 30.12 -23.92
CA SER A 323 -3.25 31.34 -23.77
C SER A 323 -3.33 31.97 -22.39
N ARG A 324 -2.34 32.81 -22.06
CA ARG A 324 -2.33 33.59 -20.81
C ARG A 324 -3.47 34.61 -20.74
N THR A 325 -3.89 35.14 -21.88
CA THR A 325 -5.03 36.06 -21.95
C THR A 325 -6.32 35.38 -21.49
N LEU A 326 -6.49 34.10 -21.80
CA LEU A 326 -7.62 33.30 -21.30
C LEU A 326 -7.54 33.07 -19.79
N VAL A 327 -6.34 32.85 -19.24
CA VAL A 327 -6.14 32.75 -17.78
C VAL A 327 -6.61 34.02 -17.08
N LEU A 328 -6.15 35.19 -17.54
CA LEU A 328 -6.56 36.47 -16.96
C LEU A 328 -8.08 36.66 -17.02
N LYS A 329 -8.69 36.29 -18.14
CA LYS A 329 -10.15 36.34 -18.32
C LYS A 329 -10.89 35.42 -17.34
N GLU A 330 -10.45 34.17 -17.18
CA GLU A 330 -11.07 33.23 -16.22
C GLU A 330 -10.94 33.70 -14.77
N LEU A 331 -9.79 34.28 -14.42
CA LEU A 331 -9.55 34.85 -13.11
C LEU A 331 -10.28 36.21 -12.89
N GLY A 332 -11.07 36.66 -13.87
CA GLY A 332 -11.88 37.87 -13.79
C GLY A 332 -11.07 39.17 -13.86
N ILE A 333 -9.91 39.15 -14.51
CA ILE A 333 -9.01 40.30 -14.66
C ILE A 333 -9.09 40.84 -16.09
N ASP A 334 -9.26 42.15 -16.21
CA ASP A 334 -9.25 42.82 -17.50
C ASP A 334 -7.81 42.94 -18.05
N ALA A 335 -7.51 42.17 -19.09
CA ALA A 335 -6.20 42.18 -19.74
C ALA A 335 -5.85 43.55 -20.37
N GLN A 336 -6.85 44.39 -20.69
CA GLN A 336 -6.62 45.71 -21.28
C GLN A 336 -5.87 46.65 -20.34
N VAL A 337 -6.05 46.50 -19.02
CA VAL A 337 -5.35 47.29 -17.99
C VAL A 337 -3.84 47.02 -18.03
N LEU A 338 -3.42 45.80 -18.37
CA LEU A 338 -2.02 45.41 -18.45
C LEU A 338 -1.35 45.80 -19.76
N THR A 339 -2.13 46.02 -20.83
CA THR A 339 -1.62 46.34 -22.17
C THR A 339 -1.80 47.81 -22.58
N ALA A 340 -2.36 48.64 -21.70
CA ALA A 340 -2.60 50.05 -21.99
C ALA A 340 -1.28 50.81 -22.20
N SER A 341 -1.24 51.71 -23.19
CA SER A 341 -0.03 52.48 -23.54
C SER A 341 0.40 53.49 -22.46
N ASN A 342 -0.53 53.91 -21.58
CA ASN A 342 -0.29 54.74 -20.40
C ASN A 342 -1.17 54.21 -19.25
N PRO A 343 -0.73 53.13 -18.59
CA PRO A 343 -1.55 52.49 -17.57
C PRO A 343 -1.55 53.33 -16.29
N ASP A 344 -2.73 53.47 -15.68
CA ASP A 344 -2.84 54.04 -14.34
C ASP A 344 -2.11 53.12 -13.34
N GLN A 345 -1.16 53.69 -12.61
CA GLN A 345 -0.33 52.95 -11.66
C GLN A 345 -1.18 52.31 -10.56
N ALA A 346 -2.26 52.97 -10.13
CA ALA A 346 -3.18 52.40 -9.13
C ALA A 346 -3.91 51.17 -9.71
N ALA A 347 -4.43 51.28 -10.93
CA ALA A 347 -5.10 50.17 -11.62
C ALA A 347 -4.18 48.96 -11.85
N LEU A 348 -2.90 49.19 -12.15
CA LEU A 348 -1.91 48.10 -12.28
C LEU A 348 -1.64 47.39 -10.94
N ILE A 349 -1.54 48.15 -9.84
CA ILE A 349 -1.34 47.59 -8.50
C ILE A 349 -2.56 46.74 -8.10
N ASP A 350 -3.78 47.24 -8.35
CA ASP A 350 -5.01 46.52 -8.05
C ASP A 350 -5.15 45.24 -8.89
N ALA A 351 -4.86 45.31 -10.19
CA ALA A 351 -4.84 44.15 -11.08
C ALA A 351 -3.82 43.10 -10.60
N ALA A 352 -2.60 43.51 -10.22
CA ALA A 352 -1.59 42.62 -9.67
C ALA A 352 -2.04 41.97 -8.36
N ALA A 353 -2.67 42.73 -7.46
CA ALA A 353 -3.19 42.21 -6.19
C ALA A 353 -4.37 41.24 -6.39
N GLN A 354 -5.18 41.42 -7.44
CA GLN A 354 -6.23 40.48 -7.83
C GLN A 354 -5.64 39.18 -8.39
N ILE A 355 -4.65 39.28 -9.28
CA ILE A 355 -3.88 38.12 -9.79
C ILE A 355 -3.28 37.32 -8.64
N ASP A 356 -2.57 37.99 -7.73
CA ASP A 356 -1.89 37.35 -6.61
C ASP A 356 -2.88 36.59 -5.71
N ARG A 357 -4.03 37.18 -5.40
CA ARG A 357 -5.08 36.52 -4.59
C ARG A 357 -5.62 35.28 -5.30
N ALA A 358 -5.97 35.40 -6.58
CA ALA A 358 -6.55 34.31 -7.34
C ALA A 358 -5.58 33.13 -7.53
N LEU A 359 -4.32 33.42 -7.87
CA LEU A 359 -3.27 32.40 -8.02
C LEU A 359 -2.93 31.72 -6.68
N LEU A 360 -2.93 32.47 -5.57
CA LEU A 360 -2.75 31.91 -4.23
C LEU A 360 -3.92 31.04 -3.79
N GLU A 361 -5.15 31.40 -4.13
CA GLU A 361 -6.32 30.58 -3.86
C GLU A 361 -6.26 29.27 -4.65
N PHE A 362 -5.95 29.34 -5.95
CA PHE A 362 -5.74 28.18 -6.81
C PHE A 362 -4.71 27.21 -6.21
N ILE A 363 -3.49 27.67 -5.93
CA ILE A 363 -2.42 26.76 -5.47
C ILE A 363 -2.69 26.18 -4.07
N ARG A 364 -3.51 26.85 -3.23
CA ARG A 364 -3.95 26.32 -1.93
C ARG A 364 -4.97 25.20 -2.07
N ARG A 365 -5.80 25.23 -3.12
CA ARG A 365 -6.81 24.20 -3.40
C ARG A 365 -6.23 23.00 -4.14
N THR A 366 -5.14 23.18 -4.88
CA THR A 366 -4.44 22.12 -5.64
C THR A 366 -4.26 20.80 -4.87
N PRO A 367 -3.79 20.75 -3.61
CA PRO A 367 -3.61 19.47 -2.90
C PRO A 367 -4.89 18.66 -2.71
N VAL A 368 -6.04 19.35 -2.65
CA VAL A 368 -7.36 18.73 -2.44
C VAL A 368 -7.99 18.33 -3.78
N GLU A 369 -7.76 19.12 -4.83
CA GLU A 369 -8.37 18.92 -6.16
C GLU A 369 -7.53 18.06 -7.11
N PHE A 370 -6.31 17.72 -6.73
CA PHE A 370 -5.43 16.90 -7.54
C PHE A 370 -5.98 15.47 -7.67
N ALA A 371 -6.41 15.14 -8.89
CA ALA A 371 -6.89 13.83 -9.30
C ALA A 371 -5.86 13.07 -10.14
N ALA A 372 -4.62 13.60 -10.22
CA ALA A 372 -3.51 13.01 -10.95
C ALA A 372 -3.81 12.74 -12.44
N THR A 373 -4.53 13.67 -13.09
CA THR A 373 -4.67 13.65 -14.55
C THR A 373 -3.35 14.02 -15.23
N GLN A 374 -3.22 13.71 -16.52
CA GLN A 374 -2.01 14.08 -17.28
C GLN A 374 -1.78 15.60 -17.29
N SER A 375 -2.83 16.40 -17.51
CA SER A 375 -2.75 17.87 -17.51
C SER A 375 -2.38 18.42 -16.14
N GLN A 376 -2.94 17.89 -15.06
CA GLN A 376 -2.58 18.30 -13.69
C GLN A 376 -1.12 17.97 -13.35
N ARG A 377 -0.64 16.77 -13.68
CA ARG A 377 0.78 16.40 -13.48
C ARG A 377 1.69 17.33 -14.27
N GLU A 378 1.40 17.54 -15.55
CA GLU A 378 2.24 18.39 -16.41
C GLU A 378 2.22 19.84 -15.93
N ALA A 379 1.09 20.36 -15.46
CA ALA A 379 0.99 21.68 -14.86
C ALA A 379 1.92 21.83 -13.64
N LEU A 380 1.93 20.85 -12.73
CA LEU A 380 2.77 20.90 -11.53
C LEU A 380 4.25 20.63 -11.82
N ILE A 381 4.57 19.78 -12.81
CA ILE A 381 5.96 19.62 -13.29
C ILE A 381 6.45 20.95 -13.88
N ARG A 382 5.62 21.62 -14.68
CA ARG A 382 5.92 22.93 -15.24
C ARG A 382 6.05 24.00 -14.16
N LEU A 383 5.22 23.94 -13.11
CA LEU A 383 5.37 24.81 -11.93
C LEU A 383 6.76 24.66 -11.33
N VAL A 384 7.19 23.43 -11.05
CA VAL A 384 8.52 23.15 -10.47
C VAL A 384 9.63 23.66 -11.39
N GLN A 385 9.54 23.35 -12.69
CA GLN A 385 10.51 23.80 -13.68
C GLN A 385 10.68 25.32 -13.66
N LEU A 386 9.58 26.07 -13.80
CA LEU A 386 9.62 27.52 -13.88
C LEU A 386 9.98 28.16 -12.53
N TRP A 387 9.47 27.62 -11.43
CA TRP A 387 9.69 28.15 -10.09
C TRP A 387 11.14 27.97 -9.61
N GLN A 388 11.81 26.90 -10.05
CA GLN A 388 13.19 26.62 -9.72
C GLN A 388 14.20 27.07 -10.80
N GLY A 389 13.71 27.57 -11.95
CA GLY A 389 14.57 28.00 -13.05
C GLY A 389 15.32 26.86 -13.74
N LEU A 390 14.68 25.70 -13.87
CA LEU A 390 15.27 24.52 -14.51
C LEU A 390 15.14 24.59 -16.04
N ASP A 391 16.17 24.15 -16.74
CA ASP A 391 16.27 24.27 -18.20
C ASP A 391 15.15 23.53 -18.93
N ASP A 392 14.83 22.32 -18.47
CA ASP A 392 13.86 21.45 -19.13
C ASP A 392 12.99 20.64 -18.16
N ARG A 393 12.04 19.91 -18.75
CA ARG A 393 11.10 19.02 -18.06
C ARG A 393 11.82 17.86 -17.37
N SER A 394 12.88 17.33 -17.98
CA SER A 394 13.63 16.20 -17.44
C SER A 394 14.33 16.58 -16.15
N GLY A 395 14.94 17.77 -16.09
CA GLY A 395 15.53 18.34 -14.88
C GLY A 395 14.50 18.52 -13.77
N ALA A 396 13.28 18.97 -14.08
CA ALA A 396 12.20 19.08 -13.10
C ALA A 396 11.78 17.72 -12.53
N ILE A 397 11.69 16.68 -13.36
CA ILE A 397 11.38 15.32 -12.91
C ILE A 397 12.51 14.77 -12.02
N GLN A 398 13.78 15.00 -12.38
CA GLN A 398 14.91 14.56 -11.56
C GLN A 398 14.92 15.23 -10.17
N GLU A 399 14.66 16.54 -10.10
CA GLU A 399 14.54 17.24 -8.82
C GLU A 399 13.37 16.72 -7.98
N LEU A 400 12.24 16.39 -8.62
CA LEU A 400 11.09 15.81 -7.93
C LEU A 400 11.38 14.39 -7.42
N LEU A 401 12.07 13.56 -8.18
CA LEU A 401 12.50 12.23 -7.73
C LEU A 401 13.47 12.33 -6.54
N GLU A 402 14.39 13.29 -6.58
CA GLU A 402 15.28 13.58 -5.45
C GLU A 402 14.49 14.06 -4.22
N GLN A 403 13.45 14.88 -4.43
CA GLN A 403 12.55 15.30 -3.36
C GLN A 403 11.78 14.12 -2.76
N VAL A 404 11.27 13.18 -3.56
CA VAL A 404 10.64 11.94 -3.06
C VAL A 404 11.64 11.16 -2.20
N ARG A 405 12.88 10.98 -2.66
CA ARG A 405 13.93 10.28 -1.90
C ARG A 405 14.21 10.93 -0.55
N ARG A 406 14.32 12.26 -0.50
CA ARG A 406 14.48 13.00 0.76
C ARG A 406 13.25 12.81 1.68
N MET A 407 12.05 12.84 1.13
CA MET A 407 10.81 12.65 1.88
C MET A 407 10.69 11.24 2.50
N GLU A 408 11.16 10.19 1.83
CA GLU A 408 11.12 8.80 2.34
C GLU A 408 11.93 8.61 3.62
N THR A 409 13.00 9.39 3.80
CA THR A 409 13.95 9.27 4.92
C THR A 409 13.83 10.42 5.94
N ALA A 410 13.06 11.46 5.61
CA ALA A 410 12.92 12.64 6.45
C ALA A 410 12.22 12.34 7.78
N HIS A 411 12.81 12.82 8.87
CA HIS A 411 12.12 12.88 10.16
C HIS A 411 10.89 13.79 10.08
N ARG A 412 9.80 13.49 10.80
CA ARG A 412 8.51 14.23 10.75
C ARG A 412 8.62 15.75 10.95
N THR A 413 9.67 16.22 11.60
CA THR A 413 9.92 17.65 11.89
C THR A 413 10.92 18.30 10.93
N SER A 414 11.48 17.53 9.98
CA SER A 414 12.44 18.01 9.00
C SER A 414 11.76 18.90 7.95
N PRO A 415 12.44 19.92 7.41
CA PRO A 415 11.97 20.68 6.25
C PRO A 415 11.65 19.81 5.02
N ASP A 416 12.31 18.65 4.91
CA ASP A 416 12.12 17.70 3.80
C ASP A 416 10.93 16.76 4.01
N ALA A 417 10.28 16.77 5.18
CA ALA A 417 9.11 15.95 5.42
C ALA A 417 7.88 16.51 4.67
N PRO A 418 6.97 15.64 4.18
CA PRO A 418 5.69 16.08 3.65
C PRO A 418 4.93 16.92 4.70
N PHE A 419 4.29 18.01 4.26
CA PHE A 419 3.44 18.76 5.16
C PHE A 419 2.24 17.91 5.58
N ALA A 420 1.78 18.11 6.82
CA ALA A 420 0.55 17.51 7.28
C ALA A 420 -0.61 17.93 6.35
N PRO A 421 -1.49 16.99 5.96
CA PRO A 421 -2.63 17.30 5.12
C PRO A 421 -3.51 18.34 5.82
N GLN A 422 -3.89 19.38 5.09
CA GLN A 422 -4.83 20.38 5.61
C GLN A 422 -6.25 19.81 5.51
N PRO A 423 -7.02 19.80 6.61
CA PRO A 423 -8.39 19.35 6.56
C PRO A 423 -9.20 20.27 5.65
N ILE A 424 -10.11 19.67 4.88
CA ILE A 424 -11.08 20.41 4.09
C ILE A 424 -11.94 21.22 5.07
N ALA A 425 -12.16 22.51 4.77
CA ALA A 425 -13.10 23.31 5.53
C ALA A 425 -14.49 22.68 5.40
N LEU A 426 -14.98 22.11 6.49
CA LEU A 426 -16.30 21.50 6.54
C LEU A 426 -17.38 22.59 6.42
N PRO A 427 -18.52 22.29 5.77
CA PRO A 427 -19.62 23.23 5.71
C PRO A 427 -20.08 23.62 7.13
N PRO A 428 -20.57 24.85 7.33
CA PRO A 428 -21.07 25.24 8.64
C PRO A 428 -22.28 24.39 9.03
N ARG A 429 -22.40 24.11 10.35
CA ARG A 429 -23.56 23.47 10.95
C ARG A 429 -24.83 24.26 10.62
N PRO A 430 -25.90 23.63 10.09
CA PRO A 430 -27.17 24.31 9.86
C PRO A 430 -27.82 24.75 11.18
N MET A 431 -28.68 25.76 11.12
CA MET A 431 -29.42 26.22 12.30
C MET A 431 -30.45 25.20 12.80
N THR A 432 -31.04 24.43 11.88
CA THR A 432 -32.08 23.43 12.16
C THR A 432 -31.72 22.13 11.45
N TRP A 433 -31.90 21.01 12.13
CA TRP A 433 -31.74 19.69 11.52
C TRP A 433 -33.07 19.17 10.97
N THR A 434 -33.00 18.57 9.79
CA THR A 434 -34.06 17.82 9.10
C THR A 434 -33.41 16.58 8.49
N PRO A 435 -34.16 15.54 8.10
CA PRO A 435 -33.59 14.38 7.41
C PRO A 435 -32.67 14.75 6.22
N GLU A 436 -32.94 15.86 5.54
CA GLU A 436 -32.22 16.33 4.35
C GLU A 436 -31.01 17.22 4.66
N THR A 437 -30.89 17.75 5.88
CA THR A 437 -29.85 18.71 6.26
C THR A 437 -28.79 18.12 7.18
N ILE A 438 -28.89 16.83 7.53
CA ILE A 438 -27.93 16.12 8.38
C ILE A 438 -26.52 16.16 7.77
N GLN A 439 -25.55 16.56 8.59
CA GLN A 439 -24.13 16.57 8.27
C GLN A 439 -23.41 15.65 9.27
N LEU A 440 -22.89 14.51 8.80
CA LEU A 440 -22.32 13.46 9.66
C LEU A 440 -21.23 13.98 10.61
N HIS A 441 -20.38 14.88 10.15
CA HIS A 441 -19.25 15.42 10.90
C HIS A 441 -19.64 16.50 11.92
N ALA A 442 -20.81 17.12 11.77
CA ALA A 442 -21.20 18.26 12.58
C ALA A 442 -21.78 17.79 13.92
N ALA A 443 -21.47 18.56 14.96
CA ALA A 443 -22.04 18.38 16.28
C ALA A 443 -23.56 18.58 16.23
N ILE A 444 -24.32 17.66 16.83
CA ILE A 444 -25.78 17.71 16.86
C ILE A 444 -26.23 18.96 17.63
N VAL A 445 -25.56 19.25 18.75
CA VAL A 445 -25.78 20.43 19.61
C VAL A 445 -24.67 21.46 19.41
N PRO A 446 -24.94 22.78 19.45
CA PRO A 446 -23.88 23.79 19.34
C PRO A 446 -22.78 23.58 20.40
N ASN A 447 -21.52 23.55 19.97
CA ASN A 447 -20.35 23.29 20.82
C ASN A 447 -20.40 21.95 21.59
N GLY A 448 -21.25 21.01 21.14
CA GLY A 448 -21.36 19.67 21.72
C GLY A 448 -20.28 18.72 21.20
N SER A 449 -20.09 17.61 21.92
CA SER A 449 -19.14 16.56 21.58
C SER A 449 -19.76 15.46 20.71
N PHE A 450 -21.09 15.36 20.66
CA PHE A 450 -21.82 14.33 19.93
C PHE A 450 -22.14 14.75 18.49
N THR A 451 -21.86 13.86 17.55
CA THR A 451 -22.00 14.07 16.11
C THR A 451 -23.08 13.20 15.48
N TRP A 452 -23.57 13.59 14.31
CA TRP A 452 -24.50 12.77 13.53
C TRP A 452 -23.90 11.44 13.07
N ALA A 453 -22.59 11.37 12.86
CA ALA A 453 -21.89 10.13 12.56
C ALA A 453 -22.05 9.10 13.69
N GLU A 454 -21.92 9.52 14.95
CA GLU A 454 -22.12 8.64 16.10
C GLU A 454 -23.59 8.22 16.23
N ALA A 455 -24.51 9.18 16.06
CA ALA A 455 -25.94 8.89 16.16
C ALA A 455 -26.43 7.89 15.11
N THR A 456 -25.90 7.96 13.88
CA THR A 456 -26.41 7.21 12.71
C THR A 456 -25.51 6.07 12.26
N GLN A 457 -24.48 5.72 13.05
CA GLN A 457 -23.44 4.75 12.69
C GLN A 457 -22.77 5.07 11.33
N GLY A 458 -22.26 6.29 11.20
CA GLY A 458 -21.59 6.77 9.99
C GLY A 458 -22.54 6.96 8.80
N GLY A 459 -23.82 7.24 9.05
CA GLY A 459 -24.84 7.42 8.01
C GLY A 459 -25.53 6.13 7.57
N LYS A 460 -25.20 4.97 8.16
CA LYS A 460 -25.85 3.69 7.89
C LYS A 460 -27.34 3.71 8.22
N HIS A 461 -27.73 4.44 9.27
CA HIS A 461 -29.11 4.57 9.72
C HIS A 461 -29.56 6.03 9.60
N ALA A 462 -30.02 6.43 8.41
CA ALA A 462 -30.60 7.75 8.20
C ALA A 462 -31.96 7.90 8.93
N PRO A 463 -32.19 8.97 9.71
CA PRO A 463 -33.48 9.24 10.32
C PRO A 463 -34.57 9.43 9.25
N PRO A 464 -35.70 8.69 9.30
CA PRO A 464 -36.70 8.68 8.23
C PRO A 464 -37.62 9.90 8.26
N ASN A 465 -37.67 10.63 9.38
CA ASN A 465 -38.58 11.75 9.58
C ASN A 465 -38.06 12.72 10.65
N LEU A 466 -38.69 13.89 10.71
CA LEU A 466 -38.36 14.95 11.67
C LEU A 466 -38.49 14.49 13.13
N ALA A 467 -39.48 13.65 13.46
CA ALA A 467 -39.66 13.19 14.84
C ALA A 467 -38.46 12.38 15.37
N THR A 468 -37.83 11.59 14.50
CA THR A 468 -36.61 10.84 14.82
C THR A 468 -35.41 11.79 14.97
N VAL A 469 -35.30 12.79 14.09
CA VAL A 469 -34.26 13.84 14.18
C VAL A 469 -34.36 14.60 15.51
N GLU A 470 -35.56 15.01 15.90
CA GLU A 470 -35.82 15.70 17.16
C GLU A 470 -35.53 14.81 18.37
N ALA A 471 -35.82 13.51 18.29
CA ALA A 471 -35.51 12.54 19.34
C ALA A 471 -34.00 12.39 19.55
N ILE A 472 -33.24 12.27 18.47
CA ILE A 472 -31.77 12.26 18.49
C ILE A 472 -31.24 13.59 19.05
N GLU A 473 -31.77 14.74 18.63
CA GLU A 473 -31.39 16.03 19.17
C GLU A 473 -31.63 16.14 20.69
N ARG A 474 -32.80 15.66 21.17
CA ARG A 474 -33.12 15.65 22.61
C ARG A 474 -32.14 14.78 23.39
N MET A 475 -31.84 13.59 22.87
CA MET A 475 -30.86 12.68 23.47
C MET A 475 -29.46 13.29 23.46
N ALA A 476 -29.04 13.94 22.37
CA ALA A 476 -27.74 14.61 22.28
C ALA A 476 -27.60 15.73 23.32
N LYS A 477 -28.65 16.55 23.51
CA LYS A 477 -28.69 17.60 24.54
C LYS A 477 -28.57 17.00 25.94
N ALA A 478 -29.34 15.94 26.23
CA ALA A 478 -29.30 15.28 27.53
C ALA A 478 -27.95 14.57 27.80
N ALA A 479 -27.42 13.87 26.80
CA ALA A 479 -26.13 13.20 26.86
C ALA A 479 -24.99 14.21 27.05
N GLN A 480 -25.06 15.40 26.43
CA GLN A 480 -24.07 16.46 26.65
C GLN A 480 -24.03 16.87 28.11
N HIS A 481 -25.19 17.13 28.72
CA HIS A 481 -25.24 17.45 30.15
C HIS A 481 -24.71 16.32 31.05
N ALA A 482 -24.96 15.06 30.69
CA ALA A 482 -24.38 13.92 31.41
C ALA A 482 -22.86 13.85 31.25
N CYS A 483 -22.35 14.04 30.02
CA CYS A 483 -20.93 14.08 29.70
C CYS A 483 -20.21 15.20 30.46
N ASP A 484 -20.79 16.42 30.46
CA ASP A 484 -20.27 17.57 31.19
C ASP A 484 -20.20 17.28 32.69
N ARG A 485 -21.22 16.63 33.27
CA ARG A 485 -21.24 16.25 34.69
C ARG A 485 -20.16 15.21 35.03
N ILE A 486 -19.98 14.21 34.18
CA ILE A 486 -18.97 13.16 34.38
C ILE A 486 -17.54 13.69 34.12
N HIS A 487 -17.40 14.79 33.38
CA HIS A 487 -16.12 15.38 32.98
C HIS A 487 -15.22 14.39 32.21
N ARG A 488 -15.86 13.51 31.42
CA ARG A 488 -15.19 12.54 30.54
C ARG A 488 -16.02 12.37 29.26
N PRO A 489 -15.36 12.16 28.10
CA PRO A 489 -16.06 11.89 26.85
C PRO A 489 -16.81 10.55 26.92
N PHE A 490 -17.98 10.50 26.30
CA PHE A 490 -18.77 9.29 26.15
C PHE A 490 -18.42 8.64 24.81
N GLN A 491 -17.98 7.39 24.83
CA GLN A 491 -17.70 6.61 23.64
C GLN A 491 -18.98 5.87 23.24
N ILE A 492 -19.69 6.37 22.22
CA ILE A 492 -20.96 5.82 21.77
C ILE A 492 -20.75 4.51 21.01
N LEU A 493 -21.38 3.43 21.47
CA LEU A 493 -21.41 2.14 20.78
C LEU A 493 -22.67 1.98 19.94
N ARG A 494 -23.81 2.43 20.46
CA ARG A 494 -25.10 2.33 19.78
C ARG A 494 -25.97 3.53 20.11
N TRP A 495 -26.68 4.03 19.11
CA TRP A 495 -27.62 5.14 19.27
C TRP A 495 -28.89 4.92 18.45
N TYR A 496 -28.99 5.44 17.23
CA TYR A 496 -30.14 5.20 16.36
C TYR A 496 -29.92 3.99 15.46
N ASP A 497 -30.90 3.09 15.42
CA ASP A 497 -30.83 1.83 14.68
C ASP A 497 -32.16 1.54 13.98
N ALA A 498 -32.18 1.69 12.65
CA ALA A 498 -33.37 1.51 11.82
C ALA A 498 -33.65 0.03 11.46
N SER A 499 -32.75 -0.90 11.80
CA SER A 499 -32.82 -2.30 11.33
C SER A 499 -33.95 -3.13 11.94
N LYS A 500 -34.71 -2.58 12.90
CA LYS A 500 -35.77 -3.27 13.65
C LYS A 500 -37.18 -2.67 13.47
N VAL A 501 -37.40 -1.78 12.51
CA VAL A 501 -38.74 -1.26 12.17
C VAL A 501 -39.58 -2.38 11.53
N SER A 502 -40.17 -3.25 12.35
CA SER A 502 -41.16 -4.24 11.93
C SER A 502 -42.57 -3.71 12.25
N PRO A 503 -43.51 -3.69 11.28
CA PRO A 503 -44.86 -3.17 11.51
C PRO A 503 -45.75 -4.06 12.38
N ASP A 504 -45.29 -5.24 12.78
CA ASP A 504 -45.98 -6.12 13.71
C ASP A 504 -45.06 -6.56 14.85
N VAL A 505 -45.62 -6.60 16.07
CA VAL A 505 -45.45 -7.64 17.11
C VAL A 505 -45.36 -7.11 18.56
N ASN A 506 -46.23 -7.67 19.40
CA ASN A 506 -46.14 -7.77 20.85
C ASN A 506 -44.90 -8.58 21.29
N GLN A 507 -43.88 -7.95 21.89
CA GLN A 507 -42.85 -8.62 22.71
C GLN A 507 -42.49 -7.74 23.92
N ARG A 508 -42.69 -8.25 25.13
CA ARG A 508 -43.01 -7.41 26.32
C ARG A 508 -41.88 -7.04 27.27
N MET A 509 -40.61 -7.41 27.08
CA MET A 509 -39.53 -6.88 27.96
C MET A 509 -38.18 -6.60 27.28
N VAL A 510 -37.72 -7.42 26.34
CA VAL A 510 -36.50 -7.12 25.55
C VAL A 510 -36.79 -6.11 24.42
N GLY A 511 -38.01 -6.14 23.87
CA GLY A 511 -38.45 -5.21 22.81
C GLY A 511 -38.63 -3.75 23.25
N ALA A 512 -38.58 -3.44 24.55
CA ALA A 512 -38.78 -2.06 25.02
C ALA A 512 -37.51 -1.20 24.97
N LEU A 513 -36.31 -1.80 25.06
CA LEU A 513 -35.02 -1.09 24.98
C LEU A 513 -34.61 -0.85 23.52
N ASP A 514 -34.76 -1.88 22.68
CA ASP A 514 -34.52 -1.78 21.23
C ASP A 514 -35.41 -0.70 20.58
N ARG A 515 -36.68 -0.60 21.01
CA ARG A 515 -37.59 0.47 20.55
C ARG A 515 -37.10 1.88 20.81
N ARG A 516 -36.30 2.12 21.85
CA ARG A 516 -35.78 3.48 22.15
C ARG A 516 -34.63 3.84 21.21
N HIS A 517 -33.80 2.85 20.85
CA HIS A 517 -32.81 3.00 19.78
C HIS A 517 -33.48 3.22 18.41
N GLU A 518 -34.61 2.56 18.14
CA GLU A 518 -35.43 2.83 16.94
C GLU A 518 -36.06 4.23 16.93
N LEU A 519 -36.33 4.83 18.10
CA LEU A 519 -36.80 6.20 18.19
C LEU A 519 -35.65 7.22 18.10
N GLY A 520 -34.40 6.76 18.31
CA GLY A 520 -33.21 7.61 18.35
C GLY A 520 -33.00 8.33 19.68
N ASP A 521 -33.74 7.96 20.73
CA ASP A 521 -33.66 8.60 22.05
C ASP A 521 -33.04 7.73 23.15
N ALA A 522 -32.17 6.79 22.75
CA ALA A 522 -31.33 5.98 23.63
C ALA A 522 -29.90 5.86 23.11
N ILE A 523 -28.95 5.73 24.04
CA ILE A 523 -27.54 5.46 23.76
C ILE A 523 -27.01 4.33 24.64
N GLU A 524 -26.13 3.51 24.06
CA GLU A 524 -25.22 2.62 24.76
C GLU A 524 -23.80 3.16 24.60
N PHE A 525 -23.08 3.31 25.70
CA PHE A 525 -21.77 3.96 25.71
C PHE A 525 -20.89 3.46 26.86
N TYR A 526 -19.60 3.79 26.78
CA TYR A 526 -18.67 3.66 27.89
C TYR A 526 -17.83 4.93 28.03
N CYS A 527 -17.13 5.06 29.16
CA CYS A 527 -16.16 6.13 29.39
C CYS A 527 -14.82 5.54 29.79
N ASP A 528 -13.75 5.95 29.13
CA ASP A 528 -12.40 5.49 29.46
C ASP A 528 -12.05 5.82 30.93
N GLY A 529 -11.56 4.80 31.64
CA GLY A 529 -11.16 4.92 33.05
C GLY A 529 -12.31 4.90 34.06
N LEU A 530 -13.56 4.69 33.64
CA LEU A 530 -14.71 4.50 34.54
C LEU A 530 -15.43 3.19 34.25
N THR A 531 -15.85 2.51 35.31
CA THR A 531 -16.77 1.37 35.22
C THR A 531 -18.20 1.85 35.05
N GLY A 532 -19.04 1.02 34.44
CA GLY A 532 -20.47 1.28 34.31
C GLY A 532 -21.16 1.47 35.67
N ASN A 533 -20.66 0.85 36.74
CA ASN A 533 -21.14 1.11 38.09
C ASN A 533 -20.86 2.53 38.56
N GLN A 534 -19.65 3.05 38.33
CA GLN A 534 -19.28 4.41 38.71
C GLN A 534 -20.13 5.44 37.94
N ILE A 535 -20.31 5.24 36.64
CA ILE A 535 -21.14 6.10 35.79
C ILE A 535 -22.61 6.03 36.25
N TYR A 536 -23.14 4.81 36.44
CA TYR A 536 -24.52 4.60 36.88
C TYR A 536 -24.80 5.32 38.20
N TYR A 537 -23.97 5.14 39.23
CA TYR A 537 -24.21 5.79 40.52
C TYR A 537 -23.98 7.31 40.49
N ALA A 538 -23.11 7.81 39.61
CA ALA A 538 -22.91 9.24 39.42
C ALA A 538 -24.11 9.93 38.73
N LEU A 539 -24.78 9.22 37.82
CA LEU A 539 -25.92 9.74 37.05
C LEU A 539 -27.27 9.44 37.70
N ASP A 540 -27.41 8.35 38.47
CA ASP A 540 -28.70 7.89 39.02
C ASP A 540 -29.51 8.99 39.73
N PRO A 541 -28.94 9.80 40.64
CA PRO A 541 -29.71 10.82 41.36
C PRO A 541 -30.29 11.92 40.47
N TRP A 542 -29.70 12.14 39.29
CA TRP A 542 -29.98 13.28 38.42
C TRP A 542 -30.69 12.89 37.11
N TRP A 543 -30.40 11.71 36.55
CA TRP A 543 -30.91 11.33 35.24
C TRP A 543 -32.42 11.06 35.26
N PRO A 544 -33.24 11.83 34.50
CA PRO A 544 -34.69 11.75 34.59
C PRO A 544 -35.29 10.55 33.84
N GLY A 545 -34.60 10.06 32.79
CA GLY A 545 -35.08 8.96 31.95
C GLY A 545 -34.60 7.59 32.40
N GLY A 546 -34.44 6.69 31.43
CA GLY A 546 -33.91 5.35 31.64
C GLY A 546 -32.39 5.37 31.84
N LEU A 547 -31.90 4.64 32.85
CA LEU A 547 -30.46 4.45 33.12
C LEU A 547 -30.20 2.98 33.45
N GLY A 548 -29.22 2.38 32.77
CA GLY A 548 -28.89 0.96 32.93
C GLY A 548 -27.39 0.68 32.98
N ARG A 549 -27.05 -0.49 33.51
CA ARG A 549 -25.69 -1.04 33.58
C ARG A 549 -25.69 -2.54 33.33
N TYR A 550 -24.58 -3.07 32.82
CA TYR A 550 -24.42 -4.49 32.49
C TYR A 550 -23.47 -5.17 33.47
N THR A 551 -23.88 -6.28 34.06
CA THR A 551 -23.06 -7.09 34.98
C THR A 551 -21.98 -7.87 34.23
N GLN A 552 -22.31 -8.37 33.03
CA GLN A 552 -21.38 -9.11 32.17
C GLN A 552 -20.41 -8.21 31.41
N TYR A 553 -20.80 -6.95 31.16
CA TYR A 553 -19.99 -5.94 30.45
C TYR A 553 -19.77 -4.73 31.37
N PRO A 554 -18.80 -4.81 32.31
CA PRO A 554 -18.72 -3.89 33.45
C PRO A 554 -18.35 -2.44 33.10
N LEU A 555 -18.02 -2.14 31.84
CA LEU A 555 -17.73 -0.79 31.33
C LEU A 555 -18.95 -0.16 30.65
N LEU A 556 -19.96 -0.95 30.30
CA LEU A 556 -21.07 -0.51 29.46
C LEU A 556 -22.19 0.11 30.30
N CYS A 557 -22.70 1.24 29.80
CA CYS A 557 -23.86 1.94 30.33
C CYS A 557 -24.91 2.19 29.25
N TYR A 558 -26.15 2.34 29.71
CA TYR A 558 -27.30 2.67 28.89
C TYR A 558 -27.98 3.93 29.41
N LEU A 559 -28.38 4.83 28.51
CA LEU A 559 -29.23 5.98 28.80
C LEU A 559 -30.35 6.07 27.78
N ASP A 560 -31.54 6.48 28.22
CA ASP A 560 -32.60 6.95 27.33
C ASP A 560 -33.33 8.17 27.89
N CYS A 561 -34.01 8.91 27.01
CA CYS A 561 -34.75 10.13 27.35
C CYS A 561 -36.25 9.93 27.58
N ARG A 562 -36.67 8.80 28.18
CA ARG A 562 -38.10 8.57 28.42
C ARG A 562 -38.62 9.52 29.51
N HIS A 563 -39.93 9.64 29.63
CA HIS A 563 -40.56 10.55 30.60
C HIS A 563 -40.58 10.01 32.03
N ASP A 564 -40.45 8.71 32.22
CA ASP A 564 -40.45 8.02 33.50
C ASP A 564 -39.04 7.55 33.91
N ARG A 565 -38.72 7.72 35.20
CA ARG A 565 -37.43 7.28 35.73
C ARG A 565 -37.42 5.76 35.85
N VAL A 566 -36.57 5.09 35.06
CA VAL A 566 -36.42 3.62 35.09
C VAL A 566 -34.95 3.24 35.27
N ARG A 567 -34.71 2.14 35.99
CA ARG A 567 -33.38 1.64 36.33
C ARG A 567 -33.23 0.16 36.02
N TRP A 568 -32.19 -0.18 35.26
CA TRP A 568 -31.91 -1.57 34.90
C TRP A 568 -30.54 -2.04 35.37
N THR A 569 -30.46 -3.33 35.63
CA THR A 569 -29.21 -4.07 35.79
C THR A 569 -29.39 -5.36 35.01
N TRP A 570 -28.54 -5.58 34.01
CA TRP A 570 -28.59 -6.76 33.14
C TRP A 570 -27.50 -7.76 33.49
#